data_AF-A0A8C6HEE3-F1
#
_entry.id   AF-A0A8C6HEE3-F1
#
_cell.length_a   1.000
_cell.length_b   1.000
_cell.length_c   1.000
_cell.angle_alpha   90.00
_cell.angle_beta   90.00
_cell.angle_gamma   90.00
#
_symmetry.space_group_name_H-M   'P 1'
#
loop_
_entity.id
_entity.type
_entity.pdbx_description
1 polymer ?
#
loop_
_entity_poly.entity_id
_entity_poly.type
_entity_poly.pdbx_seq_one_letter_code
_entity_poly.pdbx_strand_id
1 'polypeptide(L)'
;MAILPKAIYRFNAIPIKIPTQFFNELEGAICKFVWNNKKPRIAKSLLKDKRTSGGITMPDLKLYYRAIVIKTAWYWYRDRQVDQWNRIEDPEMNPHTYGHLIFDKGAKTIQWKKDSIFNNWCWHNWLLSCRRMRIDPYLSPCTKVKSKWIKDLHIKPETLKLIEEKVGKSLEDMGTGEKFLKRTAMACAVRSRIDKWDLMKLQSFCKAKDTVNKTKRPPTDWERIFTYPKSDRGLISNIYKELKKVDFRKSNNPIKKWGSELNKEFSPEEYRMAEKHLKKCSTSLIIREMQIKTTLRFHLTPVRMAKIKNSGDSRCWRGCGERGTLLHCWWECRLVQPLWKSVWRFLRKLDIVLPEDPAIPLLGIYPEDAPTGKKDTCSTMFIAALFIIARSWKEPRCPSTEEWIQKMWYIYTMEYYSAIKKNEFMKFLAKWMDLEGIILSEVTHSQRNSHNMYSLISG
;
A
#
# COMPACT_ATOMS: atom_id res chain seq x y z
N MET A 1 -3.45 -9.83 12.62
CA MET A 1 -2.60 -9.43 13.75
C MET A 1 -3.49 -9.00 14.90
N ALA A 2 -3.46 -9.69 16.04
CA ALA A 2 -4.25 -9.36 17.22
C ALA A 2 -3.72 -8.14 18.01
N ILE A 3 -2.48 -7.72 17.76
CA ILE A 3 -1.79 -6.67 18.54
C ILE A 3 -2.28 -5.26 18.15
N LEU A 4 -2.47 -4.99 16.86
CA LEU A 4 -2.86 -3.65 16.39
C LEU A 4 -4.22 -3.20 16.98
N PRO A 5 -5.29 -4.03 16.98
CA PRO A 5 -6.54 -3.65 17.65
C PRO A 5 -6.37 -3.35 19.14
N LYS A 6 -5.55 -4.13 19.86
CA LYS A 6 -5.25 -3.90 21.29
C LYS A 6 -4.49 -2.58 21.51
N ALA A 7 -3.51 -2.28 20.66
CA ALA A 7 -2.77 -1.01 20.71
C ALA A 7 -3.69 0.18 20.39
N ILE A 8 -4.53 0.08 19.36
CA ILE A 8 -5.51 1.11 18.99
C ILE A 8 -6.47 1.38 20.14
N TYR A 9 -6.98 0.33 20.79
CA TYR A 9 -7.85 0.48 21.97
C TYR A 9 -7.17 1.29 23.08
N ARG A 10 -5.92 0.94 23.43
CA ARG A 10 -5.15 1.67 24.46
C ARG A 10 -4.84 3.11 24.04
N PHE A 11 -4.49 3.35 22.78
CA PHE A 11 -4.23 4.70 22.27
C PHE A 11 -5.49 5.56 22.23
N ASN A 12 -6.65 4.98 21.93
CA ASN A 12 -7.94 5.67 21.99
C ASN A 12 -8.36 5.98 23.44
N ALA A 13 -7.91 5.17 24.40
CA ALA A 13 -8.29 5.31 25.80
C ALA A 13 -7.64 6.51 26.50
N ILE A 14 -6.49 7.00 26.03
CA ILE A 14 -5.83 8.18 26.62
C ILE A 14 -5.05 8.94 25.52
N PRO A 15 -5.60 10.05 24.97
CA PRO A 15 -4.93 10.83 23.93
C PRO A 15 -3.85 11.79 24.48
N ILE A 16 -3.13 11.42 25.55
CA ILE A 16 -1.98 12.20 26.06
C ILE A 16 -0.77 12.05 25.15
N LYS A 17 0.17 12.99 25.22
CA LYS A 17 1.49 12.90 24.58
C LYS A 17 2.26 11.68 25.07
N ILE A 18 2.46 10.70 24.20
CA ILE A 18 3.29 9.53 24.48
C ILE A 18 4.75 9.80 24.09
N PRO A 19 5.73 9.56 24.97
CA PRO A 19 7.15 9.70 24.64
C PRO A 19 7.57 8.85 23.45
N THR A 20 8.50 9.35 22.63
CA THR A 20 9.02 8.56 21.49
C THR A 20 9.71 7.27 21.94
N GLN A 21 10.30 7.27 23.14
CA GLN A 21 10.97 6.12 23.73
C GLN A 21 10.04 4.90 23.87
N PHE A 22 8.81 5.11 24.33
CA PHE A 22 7.79 4.05 24.42
C PHE A 22 7.57 3.34 23.09
N PHE A 23 7.44 4.10 22.00
CA PHE A 23 7.28 3.51 20.66
C PHE A 23 8.52 2.74 20.22
N ASN A 24 9.72 3.24 20.54
CA ASN A 24 10.98 2.57 20.20
C ASN A 24 11.11 1.21 20.92
N GLU A 25 10.73 1.16 22.20
CA GLU A 25 10.73 -0.06 23.01
C GLU A 25 9.70 -1.06 22.52
N LEU A 26 8.47 -0.62 22.24
CA LEU A 26 7.41 -1.47 21.72
C LEU A 26 7.76 -2.04 20.33
N GLU A 27 8.30 -1.20 19.44
CA GLU A 27 8.83 -1.67 18.15
C GLU A 27 10.02 -2.62 18.33
N GLY A 28 10.86 -2.40 19.35
CA GLY A 28 11.95 -3.30 19.74
C GLY A 28 11.45 -4.68 20.15
N ALA A 29 10.42 -4.74 21.01
CA ALA A 29 9.79 -5.97 21.46
C ALA A 29 9.13 -6.74 20.31
N ILE A 30 8.41 -6.03 19.43
CA ILE A 30 7.80 -6.62 18.22
C ILE A 30 8.90 -7.18 17.31
N CYS A 31 10.00 -6.45 17.11
CA CYS A 31 11.12 -6.95 16.32
C CYS A 31 11.73 -8.21 16.94
N LYS A 32 11.98 -8.24 18.26
CA LYS A 32 12.50 -9.42 18.95
C LYS A 32 11.58 -10.63 18.77
N PHE A 33 10.26 -10.43 18.89
CA PHE A 33 9.26 -11.47 18.64
C PHE A 33 9.30 -11.97 17.18
N VAL A 34 9.26 -11.06 16.19
CA VAL A 34 9.28 -11.42 14.76
C VAL A 34 10.54 -12.21 14.39
N TRP A 35 11.68 -11.91 15.00
CA TRP A 35 12.94 -12.59 14.72
C TRP A 35 13.26 -13.74 15.68
N ASN A 36 12.36 -14.11 16.59
CA ASN A 36 12.58 -15.11 17.62
C ASN A 36 13.91 -14.89 18.37
N ASN A 37 14.13 -13.66 18.86
CA ASN A 37 15.35 -13.18 19.51
C ASN A 37 16.64 -13.25 18.66
N LYS A 38 16.56 -13.60 17.36
CA LYS A 38 17.70 -13.57 16.44
C LYS A 38 17.94 -12.16 15.90
N LYS A 39 19.15 -11.94 15.36
CA LYS A 39 19.52 -10.67 14.71
C LYS A 39 18.56 -10.38 13.54
N PRO A 40 17.93 -9.18 13.49
CA PRO A 40 17.07 -8.80 12.38
C PRO A 40 17.80 -8.89 11.04
N ARG A 41 17.22 -9.62 10.08
CA ARG A 41 17.78 -9.74 8.72
C ARG A 41 17.24 -8.66 7.77
N ILE A 42 16.16 -7.97 8.15
CA ILE A 42 15.50 -6.93 7.37
C ILE A 42 15.43 -5.65 8.20
N ALA A 43 15.74 -4.51 7.56
CA ALA A 43 15.63 -3.20 8.19
C ALA A 43 14.20 -2.91 8.66
N LYS A 44 14.05 -2.33 9.85
CA LYS A 44 12.74 -2.01 10.46
C LYS A 44 11.85 -1.16 9.57
N SER A 45 12.42 -0.19 8.85
CA SER A 45 11.68 0.66 7.91
C SER A 45 11.08 -0.16 6.78
N LEU A 46 11.83 -1.14 6.25
CA LEU A 46 11.34 -2.01 5.17
C LEU A 46 10.19 -2.88 5.66
N LEU A 47 10.23 -3.40 6.89
CA LEU A 47 9.14 -4.21 7.44
C LEU A 47 7.78 -3.48 7.41
N LYS A 48 7.79 -2.15 7.60
CA LYS A 48 6.60 -1.29 7.59
C LYS A 48 6.07 -1.01 6.17
N ASP A 49 6.89 -1.22 5.15
CA ASP A 49 6.51 -0.98 3.77
C ASP A 49 5.51 -2.00 3.24
N LYS A 50 4.94 -1.69 2.08
CA LYS A 50 4.09 -2.62 1.34
C LYS A 50 4.90 -3.85 0.94
N ARG A 51 4.23 -5.00 0.81
CA ARG A 51 4.85 -6.22 0.25
C ARG A 51 5.52 -5.99 -1.10
N THR A 52 4.98 -5.07 -1.87
CA THR A 52 5.43 -4.75 -3.23
C THR A 52 6.69 -3.90 -3.23
N SER A 53 7.05 -3.31 -2.09
CA SER A 53 8.34 -2.66 -1.85
C SER A 53 9.31 -3.54 -1.05
N GLY A 54 8.97 -4.80 -0.77
CA GLY A 54 9.78 -5.71 0.03
C GLY A 54 9.50 -5.74 1.53
N GLY A 55 8.45 -5.05 1.96
CA GLY A 55 8.00 -5.07 3.34
C GLY A 55 7.03 -6.21 3.67
N ILE A 56 6.58 -6.22 4.92
CA ILE A 56 5.55 -7.17 5.40
C ILE A 56 4.29 -6.46 5.88
N THR A 57 4.14 -5.16 5.55
CA THR A 57 3.04 -4.30 6.00
C THR A 57 2.90 -4.25 7.52
N MET A 58 4.03 -4.24 8.24
CA MET A 58 4.03 -4.09 9.69
C MET A 58 3.42 -2.72 10.09
N PRO A 59 2.45 -2.68 11.01
CA PRO A 59 1.86 -1.43 11.48
C PRO A 59 2.92 -0.50 12.09
N ASP A 60 2.88 0.77 11.69
CA ASP A 60 3.65 1.81 12.38
C ASP A 60 2.80 2.35 13.53
N LEU A 61 3.09 1.89 14.75
CA LEU A 61 2.27 2.20 15.92
C LEU A 61 2.32 3.69 16.29
N LYS A 62 3.44 4.36 16.03
CA LYS A 62 3.59 5.80 16.23
C LYS A 62 2.70 6.58 15.26
N LEU A 63 2.66 6.16 14.01
CA LEU A 63 1.81 6.77 12.99
C LEU A 63 0.32 6.48 13.23
N TYR A 64 -0.03 5.29 13.70
CA TYR A 64 -1.39 4.96 14.14
C TYR A 64 -1.83 5.80 15.33
N TYR A 65 -0.97 5.96 16.33
CA TYR A 65 -1.24 6.84 17.46
C TYR A 65 -1.46 8.29 17.01
N ARG A 66 -0.64 8.81 16.08
CA ARG A 66 -0.89 10.13 15.48
C ARG A 66 -2.24 10.21 14.76
N ALA A 67 -2.59 9.17 14.00
CA ALA A 67 -3.88 9.12 13.31
C ALA A 67 -5.06 9.14 14.30
N ILE A 68 -4.90 8.52 15.46
CA ILE A 68 -5.88 8.54 16.56
C ILE A 68 -5.97 9.95 17.17
N VAL A 69 -4.85 10.58 17.49
CA VAL A 69 -4.85 11.96 18.01
C VAL A 69 -5.51 12.94 17.02
N ILE A 70 -5.26 12.77 15.72
CA ILE A 70 -5.84 13.63 14.68
C ILE A 70 -7.33 13.33 14.45
N LYS A 71 -7.81 12.12 14.77
CA LYS A 71 -9.26 11.83 14.74
C LYS A 71 -10.02 12.77 15.70
N THR A 72 -9.41 13.26 16.78
CA THR A 72 -10.04 14.27 17.65
C THR A 72 -10.32 15.59 16.91
N ALA A 73 -9.43 16.01 16.01
CA ALA A 73 -9.64 17.18 15.15
C ALA A 73 -10.84 17.02 14.19
N TRP A 74 -11.16 15.77 13.81
CA TRP A 74 -12.35 15.46 13.03
C TRP A 74 -13.65 15.67 13.80
N TYR A 75 -13.68 15.30 15.08
CA TYR A 75 -14.82 15.61 15.93
C TYR A 75 -14.96 17.12 16.14
N TRP A 76 -13.86 17.86 16.23
CA TRP A 76 -13.93 19.32 16.28
C TRP A 76 -14.61 19.89 15.04
N TYR A 77 -14.23 19.45 13.84
CA TYR A 77 -14.84 19.92 12.59
C TYR A 77 -16.34 19.60 12.48
N ARG A 78 -16.82 18.49 13.06
CA ARG A 78 -18.25 18.05 13.00
C ARG A 78 -19.13 18.54 14.15
N ASP A 79 -18.59 19.34 15.07
CA ASP A 79 -19.17 19.81 16.33
C ASP A 79 -18.82 18.93 17.55
N ARG A 80 -18.34 19.58 18.63
CA ARG A 80 -17.61 19.00 19.78
C ARG A 80 -18.40 17.98 20.62
N GLN A 81 -19.73 17.95 20.52
CA GLN A 81 -20.62 17.16 21.39
C GLN A 81 -20.45 15.62 21.27
N VAL A 82 -19.86 15.13 20.17
CA VAL A 82 -19.77 13.70 19.86
C VAL A 82 -18.56 13.00 20.51
N ASP A 83 -17.51 13.74 20.88
CA ASP A 83 -16.26 13.14 21.40
C ASP A 83 -16.28 13.00 22.92
N GLN A 84 -15.95 11.80 23.42
CA GLN A 84 -16.00 11.47 24.84
C GLN A 84 -14.96 12.22 25.67
N TRP A 85 -13.76 12.46 25.14
CA TRP A 85 -12.67 13.14 25.86
C TRP A 85 -12.92 14.63 25.95
N ASN A 86 -13.48 15.21 24.90
CA ASN A 86 -13.87 16.61 24.85
C ASN A 86 -15.03 16.98 25.80
N ARG A 87 -15.76 15.99 26.35
CA ARG A 87 -16.75 16.16 27.43
C ARG A 87 -16.14 16.13 28.84
N ILE A 88 -14.99 15.46 29.00
CA ILE A 88 -14.29 15.32 30.28
C ILE A 88 -13.45 16.56 30.59
N GLU A 89 -12.84 17.18 29.56
CA GLU A 89 -12.26 18.51 29.70
C GLU A 89 -13.37 19.58 29.63
N ASP A 90 -13.49 20.41 30.66
CA ASP A 90 -14.40 21.57 30.69
C ASP A 90 -14.19 22.42 29.42
N PRO A 91 -15.23 22.65 28.60
CA PRO A 91 -15.09 23.44 27.40
C PRO A 91 -14.74 24.91 27.70
N GLU A 92 -13.43 25.23 27.71
CA GLU A 92 -12.89 26.61 27.74
C GLU A 92 -13.54 27.53 26.69
N MET A 93 -14.05 26.94 25.59
CA MET A 93 -14.81 27.62 24.54
C MET A 93 -16.09 26.86 24.21
N ASN A 94 -17.13 27.61 23.81
CA ASN A 94 -18.40 27.08 23.34
C ASN A 94 -18.17 25.92 22.34
N PRO A 95 -18.77 24.73 22.57
CA PRO A 95 -18.68 23.55 21.69
C PRO A 95 -18.92 23.83 20.20
N HIS A 96 -19.76 24.82 19.87
CA HIS A 96 -20.06 25.26 18.51
C HIS A 96 -18.91 26.05 17.84
N THR A 97 -17.92 26.50 18.61
CA THR A 97 -16.74 27.24 18.11
C THR A 97 -15.63 26.30 17.63
N TYR A 98 -15.59 25.05 18.12
CA TYR A 98 -14.59 24.05 17.71
C TYR A 98 -14.72 23.65 16.24
N GLY A 99 -15.96 23.65 15.74
CA GLY A 99 -16.28 23.50 14.32
C GLY A 99 -15.57 24.49 13.42
N HIS A 100 -15.12 25.60 13.97
CA HIS A 100 -14.44 26.69 13.27
C HIS A 100 -12.95 26.77 13.62
N LEU A 101 -12.33 25.74 14.21
CA LEU A 101 -10.88 25.75 14.48
C LEU A 101 -10.06 25.17 13.35
N ILE A 102 -10.66 24.25 12.60
CA ILE A 102 -10.02 23.54 11.51
C ILE A 102 -10.18 24.36 10.23
N PHE A 103 -9.06 24.72 9.60
CA PHE A 103 -9.00 25.60 8.43
C PHE A 103 -9.50 27.04 8.69
N ASP A 104 -9.21 27.59 9.86
CA ASP A 104 -9.65 28.93 10.28
C ASP A 104 -8.51 29.75 10.90
N LYS A 105 -8.49 31.07 10.65
CA LYS A 105 -7.52 32.02 11.23
C LYS A 105 -7.73 32.26 12.72
N GLY A 106 -8.96 32.20 13.22
CA GLY A 106 -9.30 32.38 14.63
C GLY A 106 -8.58 31.41 15.56
N ALA A 107 -8.23 30.22 15.07
CA ALA A 107 -7.43 29.27 15.81
C ALA A 107 -5.99 29.74 16.10
N LYS A 108 -5.45 30.73 15.35
CA LYS A 108 -4.10 31.29 15.61
C LYS A 108 -4.04 32.06 16.92
N THR A 109 -5.14 32.69 17.30
CA THR A 109 -5.20 33.60 18.46
C THR A 109 -5.64 32.90 19.74
N ILE A 110 -5.89 31.59 19.69
CA ILE A 110 -6.33 30.82 20.85
C ILE A 110 -5.13 30.52 21.73
N GLN A 111 -5.17 31.06 22.95
CA GLN A 111 -4.28 30.68 24.04
C GLN A 111 -4.91 29.49 24.76
N TRP A 112 -4.47 28.28 24.44
CA TRP A 112 -4.79 27.10 25.23
C TRP A 112 -4.22 27.31 26.65
N LYS A 113 -5.02 27.25 27.73
CA LYS A 113 -4.45 27.31 29.08
C LYS A 113 -3.48 26.13 29.28
N LYS A 114 -2.58 26.27 30.26
CA LYS A 114 -1.53 25.27 30.57
C LYS A 114 -2.08 23.85 30.85
N ASP A 115 -3.38 23.68 31.11
CA ASP A 115 -3.93 22.45 31.68
C ASP A 115 -4.79 21.60 30.72
N SER A 116 -5.18 22.08 29.53
CA SER A 116 -5.83 21.24 28.49
C SER A 116 -4.79 20.44 27.71
N ILE A 117 -4.31 19.35 28.33
CA ILE A 117 -3.26 18.48 27.79
C ILE A 117 -3.74 17.83 26.48
N PHE A 118 -5.02 17.48 26.36
CA PHE A 118 -5.54 16.75 25.21
C PHE A 118 -5.73 17.66 23.98
N ASN A 119 -6.40 18.81 24.15
CA ASN A 119 -6.67 19.68 23.01
C ASN A 119 -5.40 20.32 22.46
N ASN A 120 -4.51 20.81 23.33
CA ASN A 120 -3.24 21.39 22.88
C ASN A 120 -2.41 20.36 22.08
N TRP A 121 -2.33 19.13 22.59
CA TRP A 121 -1.61 18.06 21.91
C TRP A 121 -2.26 17.66 20.57
N CYS A 122 -3.58 17.55 20.53
CA CYS A 122 -4.34 17.30 19.30
C CYS A 122 -4.06 18.38 18.25
N TRP A 123 -4.21 19.65 18.65
CA TRP A 123 -3.98 20.80 17.77
C TRP A 123 -2.55 20.85 17.24
N HIS A 124 -1.57 20.58 18.10
CA HIS A 124 -0.17 20.50 17.70
C HIS A 124 0.04 19.40 16.64
N ASN A 125 -0.53 18.22 16.81
CA ASN A 125 -0.43 17.13 15.82
C ASN A 125 -1.14 17.46 14.51
N TRP A 126 -2.29 18.14 14.57
CA TRP A 126 -3.01 18.65 13.40
C TRP A 126 -2.13 19.61 12.59
N LEU A 127 -1.57 20.64 13.23
CA LEU A 127 -0.70 21.63 12.58
C LEU A 127 0.55 20.98 11.97
N LEU A 128 1.22 20.09 12.71
CA LEU A 128 2.37 19.35 12.19
C LEU A 128 2.01 18.51 10.96
N SER A 129 0.83 17.89 10.95
CA SER A 129 0.38 17.06 9.84
C SER A 129 0.06 17.91 8.61
N CYS A 130 -0.66 19.02 8.78
CA CYS A 130 -0.94 19.96 7.69
C CYS A 130 0.35 20.52 7.06
N ARG A 131 1.33 20.93 7.90
CA ARG A 131 2.65 21.40 7.43
C ARG A 131 3.38 20.32 6.62
N ARG A 132 3.40 19.09 7.12
CA ARG A 132 4.01 17.96 6.39
C ARG A 132 3.32 17.70 5.05
N MET A 133 2.00 17.84 5.00
CA MET A 133 1.18 17.68 3.79
C MET A 133 1.22 18.88 2.85
N ARG A 134 1.88 19.98 3.22
CA ARG A 134 1.87 21.27 2.49
C ARG A 134 0.45 21.83 2.30
N ILE A 135 -0.42 21.59 3.29
CA ILE A 135 -1.77 22.15 3.37
C ILE A 135 -1.74 23.34 4.33
N ASP A 136 -2.35 24.46 3.95
CA ASP A 136 -2.52 25.61 4.84
C ASP A 136 -3.54 25.23 5.94
N PRO A 137 -3.13 25.18 7.23
CA PRO A 137 -4.03 24.78 8.31
C PRO A 137 -5.08 25.84 8.67
N TYR A 138 -5.03 27.04 8.09
CA TYR A 138 -5.86 28.19 8.45
C TYR A 138 -6.79 28.67 7.34
N LEU A 139 -6.59 28.22 6.10
CA LEU A 139 -7.44 28.55 4.96
C LEU A 139 -7.36 27.44 3.90
N SER A 140 -8.51 26.83 3.60
CA SER A 140 -8.66 25.71 2.67
C SER A 140 -9.93 25.89 1.84
N PRO A 141 -10.09 25.23 0.67
CA PRO A 141 -11.39 25.11 0.01
C PRO A 141 -12.52 24.69 0.97
N CYS A 142 -12.17 23.92 2.01
CA CYS A 142 -13.09 23.40 3.02
C CYS A 142 -13.37 24.36 4.19
N THR A 143 -12.80 25.58 4.20
CA THR A 143 -13.07 26.56 5.26
C THR A 143 -14.57 26.90 5.30
N LYS A 144 -15.15 26.87 6.51
CA LYS A 144 -16.59 27.07 6.71
C LYS A 144 -17.01 28.53 6.47
N VAL A 145 -18.25 28.73 6.02
CA VAL A 145 -18.85 30.05 5.83
C VAL A 145 -18.94 30.85 7.14
N LYS A 146 -19.10 30.18 8.28
CA LYS A 146 -19.13 30.80 9.61
C LYS A 146 -17.75 30.99 10.26
N SER A 147 -16.67 30.80 9.49
CA SER A 147 -15.29 30.99 9.95
C SER A 147 -15.01 32.42 10.39
N LYS A 148 -13.99 32.62 11.23
CA LYS A 148 -13.57 33.98 11.66
C LYS A 148 -13.23 34.86 10.46
N TRP A 149 -12.65 34.29 9.41
CA TRP A 149 -12.37 34.99 8.15
C TRP A 149 -13.57 35.74 7.58
N ILE A 150 -14.75 35.13 7.62
CA ILE A 150 -15.98 35.71 7.07
C ILE A 150 -16.69 36.58 8.12
N LYS A 151 -16.60 36.21 9.41
CA LYS A 151 -17.14 37.05 10.49
C LYS A 151 -16.49 38.42 10.55
N ASP A 152 -15.17 38.50 10.34
CA ASP A 152 -14.41 39.76 10.29
C ASP A 152 -14.84 40.68 9.12
N LEU A 153 -15.65 40.18 8.15
CA LEU A 153 -16.24 40.99 7.09
C LEU A 153 -17.53 41.71 7.52
N HIS A 154 -18.07 41.40 8.70
CA HIS A 154 -19.33 41.96 9.21
C HIS A 154 -20.50 41.77 8.22
N ILE A 155 -20.70 40.53 7.77
CA ILE A 155 -21.84 40.12 6.92
C ILE A 155 -23.08 39.92 7.79
N LYS A 156 -24.27 40.28 7.29
CA LYS A 156 -25.53 40.05 8.00
C LYS A 156 -25.75 38.55 8.29
N PRO A 157 -26.18 38.15 9.51
CA PRO A 157 -26.42 36.75 9.85
C PRO A 157 -27.42 36.04 8.92
N GLU A 158 -28.44 36.77 8.43
CA GLU A 158 -29.47 36.26 7.51
C GLU A 158 -28.85 35.86 6.16
N THR A 159 -27.91 36.68 5.66
CA THR A 159 -27.16 36.40 4.43
C THR A 159 -26.32 35.13 4.57
N LEU A 160 -25.60 34.97 5.69
CA LEU A 160 -24.79 33.78 5.95
C LEU A 160 -25.65 32.52 6.08
N LYS A 161 -26.80 32.63 6.75
CA LYS A 161 -27.76 31.52 6.91
C LYS A 161 -28.33 31.10 5.55
N LEU A 162 -28.73 32.04 4.71
CA LEU A 162 -29.25 31.78 3.37
C LEU A 162 -28.20 31.08 2.48
N ILE A 163 -26.94 31.52 2.52
CA ILE A 163 -25.84 30.88 1.78
C ILE A 163 -25.62 29.45 2.29
N GLU A 164 -25.60 29.25 3.61
CA GLU A 164 -25.39 27.92 4.18
C GLU A 164 -26.47 26.92 3.78
N GLU A 165 -27.74 27.35 3.77
CA GLU A 165 -28.90 26.50 3.46
C GLU A 165 -29.05 26.20 1.97
N LYS A 166 -28.74 27.15 1.09
CA LYS A 166 -29.04 27.07 -0.35
C LYS A 166 -27.81 26.83 -1.23
N VAL A 167 -26.62 27.14 -0.75
CA VAL A 167 -25.36 27.01 -1.51
C VAL A 167 -24.49 25.92 -0.90
N GLY A 168 -24.22 26.02 0.40
CA GLY A 168 -23.41 25.05 1.13
C GLY A 168 -22.62 25.68 2.27
N LYS A 169 -21.91 24.84 3.02
CA LYS A 169 -21.26 25.23 4.28
C LYS A 169 -19.81 25.70 4.11
N SER A 170 -19.22 25.55 2.92
CA SER A 170 -17.80 25.78 2.69
C SER A 170 -17.52 26.81 1.58
N LEU A 171 -16.29 27.32 1.55
CA LEU A 171 -15.81 28.21 0.48
C LEU A 171 -15.84 27.54 -0.91
N GLU A 172 -15.63 26.23 -0.99
CA GLU A 172 -15.76 25.48 -2.23
C GLU A 172 -17.17 25.59 -2.82
N ASP A 173 -18.20 25.46 -1.98
CA ASP A 173 -19.60 25.52 -2.40
C ASP A 173 -19.95 26.90 -2.98
N MET A 174 -19.42 27.96 -2.36
CA MET A 174 -19.57 29.34 -2.84
C MET A 174 -18.81 29.58 -4.15
N GLY A 175 -17.69 28.89 -4.37
CA GLY A 175 -16.79 29.13 -5.49
C GLY A 175 -15.92 30.38 -5.33
N THR A 176 -14.91 30.52 -6.18
CA THR A 176 -13.94 31.62 -6.14
C THR A 176 -13.72 32.25 -7.51
N GLY A 177 -13.20 33.48 -7.53
CA GLY A 177 -12.97 34.24 -8.76
C GLY A 177 -14.26 34.41 -9.59
N GLU A 178 -14.21 34.03 -10.86
CA GLU A 178 -15.33 34.13 -11.80
C GLU A 178 -16.50 33.18 -11.47
N LYS A 179 -16.23 32.09 -10.75
CA LYS A 179 -17.23 31.06 -10.40
C LYS A 179 -17.98 31.37 -9.09
N PHE A 180 -17.66 32.49 -8.42
CA PHE A 180 -18.26 32.88 -7.16
C PHE A 180 -19.79 33.08 -7.28
N LEU A 181 -20.53 32.26 -6.52
CA LEU A 181 -21.99 32.14 -6.51
C LEU A 181 -22.60 31.99 -7.92
N LYS A 182 -21.88 31.32 -8.81
CA LYS A 182 -22.30 31.05 -10.19
C LYS A 182 -22.20 29.58 -10.58
N ARG A 183 -21.86 28.70 -9.63
CA ARG A 183 -21.67 27.25 -9.87
C ARG A 183 -22.98 26.49 -10.09
N THR A 184 -24.06 26.89 -9.42
CA THR A 184 -25.36 26.21 -9.45
C THR A 184 -26.49 27.22 -9.62
N ALA A 185 -27.63 26.78 -10.13
CA ALA A 185 -28.83 27.62 -10.24
C ALA A 185 -29.26 28.20 -8.88
N MET A 186 -29.15 27.41 -7.80
CA MET A 186 -29.42 27.88 -6.43
C MET A 186 -28.43 28.97 -5.98
N ALA A 187 -27.14 28.82 -6.28
CA ALA A 187 -26.14 29.84 -5.96
C ALA A 187 -26.39 31.15 -6.72
N CYS A 188 -26.80 31.07 -7.98
CA CYS A 188 -27.21 32.24 -8.77
C CYS A 188 -28.45 32.92 -8.16
N ALA A 189 -29.45 32.15 -7.73
CA ALA A 189 -30.65 32.68 -7.08
C ALA A 189 -30.36 33.31 -5.72
N VAL A 190 -29.42 32.76 -4.95
CA VAL A 190 -28.96 33.38 -3.69
C VAL A 190 -28.23 34.68 -3.99
N ARG A 191 -27.36 34.71 -5.00
CA ARG A 191 -26.62 35.90 -5.42
C ARG A 191 -27.53 37.10 -5.73
N SER A 192 -28.72 36.87 -6.30
CA SER A 192 -29.69 37.93 -6.59
C SER A 192 -30.57 38.34 -5.41
N ARG A 193 -30.60 37.55 -4.32
CA ARG A 193 -31.45 37.78 -3.14
C ARG A 193 -30.71 38.40 -1.95
N ILE A 194 -29.39 38.21 -1.87
CA ILE A 194 -28.60 38.74 -0.77
C ILE A 194 -28.36 40.24 -0.90
N ASP A 195 -28.13 40.88 0.24
CA ASP A 195 -27.79 42.30 0.33
C ASP A 195 -26.58 42.64 -0.57
N LYS A 196 -26.67 43.75 -1.30
CA LYS A 196 -25.66 44.16 -2.29
C LYS A 196 -24.31 44.45 -1.64
N TRP A 197 -24.28 45.03 -0.44
CA TRP A 197 -23.05 45.28 0.31
C TRP A 197 -22.43 43.98 0.82
N ASP A 198 -23.24 43.05 1.34
CA ASP A 198 -22.76 41.74 1.75
C ASP A 198 -22.16 40.95 0.57
N LEU A 199 -22.83 40.98 -0.58
CA LEU A 199 -22.33 40.38 -1.82
C LEU A 199 -20.98 40.96 -2.22
N MET A 200 -20.81 42.29 -2.17
CA MET A 200 -19.54 42.95 -2.51
C MET A 200 -18.41 42.54 -1.56
N LYS A 201 -18.66 42.49 -0.25
CA LYS A 201 -17.67 42.08 0.76
C LYS A 201 -17.22 40.63 0.54
N LEU A 202 -18.18 39.70 0.37
CA LEU A 202 -17.88 38.30 0.09
C LEU A 202 -17.16 38.12 -1.25
N GLN A 203 -17.58 38.84 -2.29
CA GLN A 203 -16.95 38.79 -3.60
C GLN A 203 -15.52 39.33 -3.56
N SER A 204 -15.27 40.41 -2.81
CA SER A 204 -13.92 40.95 -2.58
C SER A 204 -13.01 39.91 -1.93
N PHE A 205 -13.48 39.27 -0.84
CA PHE A 205 -12.74 38.20 -0.16
C PHE A 205 -12.43 37.01 -1.08
N CYS A 206 -13.41 36.56 -1.87
CA CYS A 206 -13.27 35.43 -2.81
C CYS A 206 -12.52 35.76 -4.11
N LYS A 207 -12.19 37.04 -4.34
CA LYS A 207 -11.33 37.52 -5.44
C LYS A 207 -9.90 37.84 -4.99
N ALA A 208 -9.66 37.98 -3.69
CA ALA A 208 -8.33 38.25 -3.16
C ALA A 208 -7.32 37.19 -3.63
N LYS A 209 -6.18 37.64 -4.18
CA LYS A 209 -5.17 36.79 -4.82
C LYS A 209 -4.74 35.63 -3.92
N ASP A 210 -4.49 35.90 -2.64
CA ASP A 210 -4.07 34.90 -1.66
C ASP A 210 -5.16 33.86 -1.38
N THR A 211 -6.41 34.30 -1.27
CA THR A 211 -7.56 33.40 -1.09
C THR A 211 -7.69 32.50 -2.30
N VAL A 212 -7.72 33.07 -3.52
CA VAL A 212 -7.86 32.33 -4.77
C VAL A 212 -6.73 31.31 -4.93
N ASN A 213 -5.48 31.68 -4.70
CA ASN A 213 -4.34 30.75 -4.81
C ASN A 213 -4.48 29.54 -3.89
N LYS A 214 -5.05 29.73 -2.68
CA LYS A 214 -5.19 28.67 -1.69
C LYS A 214 -6.45 27.82 -1.89
N THR A 215 -7.53 28.40 -2.42
CA THR A 215 -8.85 27.75 -2.45
C THR A 215 -9.41 27.46 -3.86
N LYS A 216 -8.70 27.83 -4.94
CA LYS A 216 -9.10 27.51 -6.33
C LYS A 216 -9.04 26.02 -6.65
N ARG A 217 -8.19 25.26 -5.96
CA ARG A 217 -8.05 23.81 -6.15
C ARG A 217 -9.21 23.05 -5.48
N PRO A 218 -9.57 21.84 -5.97
CA PRO A 218 -10.47 20.97 -5.22
C PRO A 218 -9.85 20.52 -3.88
N PRO A 219 -10.67 20.11 -2.89
CA PRO A 219 -10.20 19.50 -1.66
C PRO A 219 -9.36 18.26 -1.94
N THR A 220 -8.23 18.16 -1.24
CA THR A 220 -7.36 16.98 -1.20
C THR A 220 -8.05 15.79 -0.53
N ASP A 221 -7.51 14.58 -0.73
CA ASP A 221 -7.94 13.39 0.01
C ASP A 221 -7.93 13.61 1.53
N TRP A 222 -6.92 14.34 2.05
CA TRP A 222 -6.85 14.72 3.46
C TRP A 222 -8.05 15.55 3.88
N GLU A 223 -8.32 16.66 3.18
CA GLU A 223 -9.44 17.55 3.51
C GLU A 223 -10.80 16.84 3.39
N ARG A 224 -10.95 15.97 2.38
CA ARG A 224 -12.17 15.16 2.15
C ARG A 224 -12.49 14.22 3.31
N ILE A 225 -11.48 13.69 4.01
CA ILE A 225 -11.69 12.84 5.19
C ILE A 225 -12.47 13.59 6.28
N PHE A 226 -12.26 14.90 6.41
CA PHE A 226 -12.91 15.75 7.41
C PHE A 226 -14.25 16.31 6.94
N THR A 227 -14.39 16.62 5.66
CA THR A 227 -15.61 17.26 5.12
C THR A 227 -16.71 16.31 4.68
N TYR A 228 -16.37 15.12 4.16
CA TYR A 228 -17.35 14.15 3.65
C TYR A 228 -17.28 12.82 4.41
N PRO A 229 -17.58 12.81 5.73
CA PRO A 229 -17.49 11.60 6.52
C PRO A 229 -18.58 10.59 6.15
N LYS A 230 -18.18 9.43 5.64
CA LYS A 230 -19.10 8.31 5.43
C LYS A 230 -19.48 7.60 6.74
N SER A 231 -18.54 7.52 7.71
CA SER A 231 -18.70 6.89 9.03
C SER A 231 -17.44 7.12 9.89
N ASP A 232 -17.55 6.98 11.21
CA ASP A 232 -16.38 6.87 12.11
C ASP A 232 -15.61 5.55 11.86
N ARG A 233 -16.29 4.52 11.33
CA ARG A 233 -15.69 3.23 11.00
C ARG A 233 -14.63 3.40 9.91
N GLY A 234 -13.39 3.05 10.25
CA GLY A 234 -12.26 3.10 9.32
C GLY A 234 -11.60 4.47 9.18
N LEU A 235 -12.05 5.49 9.92
CA LEU A 235 -11.48 6.84 9.89
C LEU A 235 -9.98 6.86 10.23
N ILE A 236 -9.58 6.19 11.32
CA ILE A 236 -8.17 6.06 11.73
C ILE A 236 -7.32 5.46 10.61
N SER A 237 -7.84 4.43 9.93
CA SER A 237 -7.13 3.78 8.82
C SER A 237 -6.98 4.70 7.60
N ASN A 238 -7.96 5.56 7.33
CA ASN A 238 -7.89 6.54 6.24
C ASN A 238 -6.89 7.65 6.56
N ILE A 239 -6.94 8.20 7.78
CA ILE A 239 -5.96 9.19 8.27
C ILE A 239 -4.54 8.60 8.23
N TYR A 240 -4.36 7.35 8.69
CA TYR A 240 -3.08 6.64 8.64
C TYR A 240 -2.54 6.51 7.21
N LYS A 241 -3.40 6.16 6.24
CA LYS A 241 -3.00 6.03 4.83
C LYS A 241 -2.48 7.36 4.28
N GLU A 242 -3.16 8.47 4.55
CA GLU A 242 -2.71 9.80 4.12
C GLU A 242 -1.42 10.21 4.81
N LEU A 243 -1.30 10.02 6.13
CA LEU A 243 -0.06 10.29 6.85
C LEU A 243 1.12 9.47 6.31
N LYS A 244 0.87 8.21 5.95
CA LYS A 244 1.87 7.32 5.36
C LYS A 244 2.32 7.76 3.96
N LYS A 245 1.44 8.38 3.16
CA LYS A 245 1.81 8.97 1.86
C LYS A 245 2.78 10.15 2.02
N VAL A 246 2.90 10.76 3.19
CA VAL A 246 3.82 11.91 3.35
C VAL A 246 5.20 11.47 3.82
N ASP A 247 5.29 10.31 4.47
CA ASP A 247 6.53 9.77 5.05
C ASP A 247 7.44 9.10 4.01
N PHE A 248 7.34 9.47 2.73
CA PHE A 248 8.09 8.83 1.65
C PHE A 248 9.60 9.08 1.78
N ARG A 249 10.29 8.10 2.37
CA ARG A 249 11.58 7.68 1.83
C ARG A 249 11.33 7.14 0.41
N LYS A 250 12.19 7.45 -0.57
CA LYS A 250 12.11 6.87 -1.93
C LYS A 250 11.93 5.35 -1.79
N SER A 251 10.74 4.86 -2.09
CA SER A 251 10.43 3.43 -2.04
C SER A 251 11.37 2.73 -3.01
N ASN A 252 12.12 1.77 -2.49
CA ASN A 252 12.91 0.88 -3.31
C ASN A 252 11.96 -0.09 -4.00
N ASN A 253 11.32 0.31 -5.10
CA ASN A 253 10.36 -0.52 -5.84
C ASN A 253 11.12 -1.61 -6.64
N PRO A 254 11.09 -2.89 -6.22
CA PRO A 254 11.84 -3.95 -6.87
C PRO A 254 11.33 -4.26 -8.28
N ILE A 255 10.02 -4.12 -8.52
CA ILE A 255 9.42 -4.31 -9.86
C ILE A 255 9.94 -3.23 -10.83
N LYS A 256 10.07 -1.98 -10.38
CA LYS A 256 10.70 -0.92 -11.19
C LYS A 256 12.16 -1.26 -11.51
N LYS A 257 12.92 -1.78 -10.54
CA LYS A 257 14.30 -2.22 -10.77
C LYS A 257 14.39 -3.40 -11.74
N TRP A 258 13.42 -4.32 -11.70
CA TRP A 258 13.30 -5.38 -12.68
C TRP A 258 13.04 -4.83 -14.07
N GLY A 259 12.17 -3.83 -14.22
CA GLY A 259 11.95 -3.15 -15.51
C GLY A 259 13.24 -2.59 -16.09
N SER A 260 14.07 -1.95 -15.26
CA SER A 260 15.39 -1.47 -15.69
C SER A 260 16.39 -2.58 -16.07
N GLU A 261 16.31 -3.78 -15.48
CA GLU A 261 17.17 -4.91 -15.89
C GLU A 261 16.64 -5.63 -17.13
N LEU A 262 15.32 -5.64 -17.30
CA LEU A 262 14.64 -6.22 -18.45
C LEU A 262 14.58 -5.26 -19.65
N ASN A 263 15.12 -4.04 -19.52
CA ASN A 263 14.98 -2.95 -20.49
C ASN A 263 13.52 -2.73 -20.92
N LYS A 264 12.57 -2.82 -19.97
CA LYS A 264 11.13 -2.71 -20.21
C LYS A 264 10.49 -1.73 -19.21
N GLU A 265 9.68 -0.81 -19.72
CA GLU A 265 8.78 0.00 -18.90
C GLU A 265 7.45 -0.73 -18.69
N PHE A 266 7.09 -0.98 -17.44
CA PHE A 266 5.85 -1.67 -17.10
C PHE A 266 4.67 -0.70 -16.99
N SER A 267 3.54 -1.07 -17.58
CA SER A 267 2.26 -0.39 -17.43
C SER A 267 1.70 -0.50 -16.00
N PRO A 268 0.81 0.41 -15.56
CA PRO A 268 0.12 0.30 -14.27
C PRO A 268 -0.60 -1.04 -14.06
N GLU A 269 -1.13 -1.63 -15.14
CA GLU A 269 -1.81 -2.92 -15.19
C GLU A 269 -0.82 -4.05 -14.92
N GLU A 270 0.33 -4.08 -15.60
CA GLU A 270 1.40 -5.06 -15.38
C GLU A 270 1.95 -4.97 -13.94
N TYR A 271 2.09 -3.75 -13.39
CA TYR A 271 2.40 -3.56 -11.97
C TYR A 271 1.36 -4.27 -11.08
N ARG A 272 0.07 -4.02 -11.32
CA ARG A 272 -1.02 -4.66 -10.54
C ARG A 272 -1.01 -6.18 -10.70
N MET A 273 -0.67 -6.70 -11.87
CA MET A 273 -0.53 -8.14 -12.11
C MET A 273 0.58 -8.74 -11.26
N ALA A 274 1.78 -8.15 -11.27
CA ALA A 274 2.88 -8.59 -10.42
C ALA A 274 2.51 -8.49 -8.92
N GLU A 275 1.85 -7.41 -8.50
CA GLU A 275 1.39 -7.27 -7.11
C GLU A 275 0.34 -8.33 -6.71
N LYS A 276 -0.54 -8.72 -7.63
CA LYS A 276 -1.55 -9.77 -7.44
C LYS A 276 -0.89 -11.13 -7.37
N HIS A 277 0.06 -11.41 -8.27
CA HIS A 277 0.82 -12.66 -8.33
C HIS A 277 1.54 -12.94 -7.02
N LEU A 278 2.24 -11.95 -6.46
CA LEU A 278 2.90 -12.05 -5.15
C LEU A 278 1.97 -12.46 -4.00
N LYS A 279 0.67 -12.14 -4.10
CA LYS A 279 -0.32 -12.45 -3.06
C LYS A 279 -1.00 -13.79 -3.29
N LYS A 280 -1.26 -14.15 -4.55
CA LYS A 280 -2.20 -15.20 -4.94
C LYS A 280 -1.59 -16.39 -5.69
N CYS A 281 -0.30 -16.38 -6.05
CA CYS A 281 0.32 -17.45 -6.85
C CYS A 281 0.25 -18.85 -6.25
N SER A 282 0.14 -18.98 -4.92
CA SER A 282 -0.10 -20.27 -4.26
C SER A 282 -0.70 -20.06 -2.87
N THR A 283 -1.46 -21.06 -2.41
CA THR A 283 -1.94 -21.15 -1.03
C THR A 283 -0.82 -21.55 -0.06
N SER A 284 0.20 -22.27 -0.55
CA SER A 284 1.38 -22.65 0.24
C SER A 284 2.30 -21.46 0.48
N LEU A 285 2.62 -21.22 1.76
CA LEU A 285 3.52 -20.12 2.14
C LEU A 285 4.91 -20.29 1.56
N ILE A 286 5.44 -21.52 1.53
CA ILE A 286 6.79 -21.81 1.01
C ILE A 286 6.84 -21.51 -0.48
N ILE A 287 5.83 -21.93 -1.25
CA ILE A 287 5.76 -21.69 -2.69
C ILE A 287 5.67 -20.20 -2.99
N ARG A 288 4.78 -19.49 -2.27
CA ARG A 288 4.64 -18.04 -2.40
C ARG A 288 5.91 -17.29 -1.97
N GLU A 289 6.63 -17.77 -0.98
CA GLU A 289 7.90 -17.17 -0.53
C GLU A 289 8.94 -17.16 -1.64
N MET A 290 9.00 -18.20 -2.48
CA MET A 290 9.94 -18.26 -3.60
C MET A 290 9.68 -17.13 -4.60
N GLN A 291 8.43 -16.95 -5.02
CA GLN A 291 8.05 -15.84 -5.89
C GLN A 291 8.38 -14.48 -5.26
N ILE A 292 8.08 -14.32 -3.96
CA ILE A 292 8.42 -13.10 -3.21
C ILE A 292 9.93 -12.86 -3.24
N LYS A 293 10.78 -13.86 -2.97
CA LYS A 293 12.25 -13.71 -2.99
C LYS A 293 12.77 -13.31 -4.37
N THR A 294 12.20 -13.87 -5.44
CA THR A 294 12.58 -13.52 -6.82
C THR A 294 12.20 -12.09 -7.13
N THR A 295 10.93 -11.71 -6.98
CA THR A 295 10.47 -10.34 -7.27
C THR A 295 11.15 -9.30 -6.39
N LEU A 296 11.43 -9.60 -5.12
CA LEU A 296 12.15 -8.72 -4.20
C LEU A 296 13.67 -8.73 -4.39
N ARG A 297 14.20 -9.51 -5.33
CA ARG A 297 15.63 -9.53 -5.68
C ARG A 297 16.51 -9.91 -4.49
N PHE A 298 16.03 -10.89 -3.71
CA PHE A 298 16.61 -11.32 -2.44
C PHE A 298 17.97 -11.99 -2.61
N HIS A 299 18.13 -12.74 -3.70
CA HIS A 299 19.35 -13.51 -3.94
C HIS A 299 20.51 -12.58 -4.31
N LEU A 300 21.62 -12.70 -3.56
CA LEU A 300 22.85 -11.96 -3.85
C LEU A 300 23.43 -12.50 -5.16
N THR A 301 23.91 -11.62 -6.03
CA THR A 301 24.52 -12.01 -7.31
C THR A 301 26.04 -11.84 -7.23
N PRO A 302 26.82 -12.48 -8.13
CA PRO A 302 28.24 -12.22 -8.25
C PRO A 302 28.57 -10.73 -8.39
N VAL A 303 27.85 -9.99 -9.24
CA VAL A 303 28.03 -8.52 -9.38
C VAL A 303 27.86 -7.77 -8.06
N ARG A 304 26.86 -8.16 -7.24
CA ARG A 304 26.66 -7.53 -5.93
C ARG A 304 27.73 -7.95 -4.93
N MET A 305 28.13 -9.21 -4.95
CA MET A 305 29.16 -9.75 -4.05
C MET A 305 30.54 -9.17 -4.36
N ALA A 306 30.87 -8.96 -5.62
CA ALA A 306 32.09 -8.29 -6.06
C ALA A 306 32.21 -6.89 -5.46
N LYS A 307 31.10 -6.14 -5.45
CA LYS A 307 31.02 -4.82 -4.82
C LYS A 307 31.12 -4.86 -3.30
N ILE A 308 30.55 -5.88 -2.65
CA ILE A 308 30.63 -6.03 -1.18
C ILE A 308 32.05 -6.40 -0.74
N LYS A 309 32.71 -7.26 -1.51
CA LYS A 309 34.05 -7.80 -1.20
C LYS A 309 35.20 -6.99 -1.82
N ASN A 310 34.89 -5.98 -2.64
CA ASN A 310 35.86 -5.28 -3.49
C ASN A 310 36.75 -6.22 -4.34
N SER A 311 36.23 -7.38 -4.73
CA SER A 311 37.04 -8.46 -5.31
C SER A 311 37.17 -8.40 -6.84
N GLY A 312 36.57 -7.43 -7.52
CA GLY A 312 36.55 -7.28 -8.99
C GLY A 312 35.79 -8.39 -9.75
N ASP A 313 35.83 -9.63 -9.27
CA ASP A 313 35.23 -10.80 -9.88
C ASP A 313 33.70 -10.78 -9.78
N SER A 314 33.07 -10.50 -10.92
CA SER A 314 31.62 -10.46 -11.08
C SER A 314 31.09 -11.57 -11.98
N ARG A 315 31.89 -12.61 -12.24
CA ARG A 315 31.52 -13.72 -13.13
C ARG A 315 30.46 -14.62 -12.50
N CYS A 316 29.62 -15.20 -13.35
CA CYS A 316 28.55 -16.10 -12.94
C CYS A 316 29.09 -17.28 -12.11
N TRP A 317 28.45 -17.59 -10.99
CA TRP A 317 28.85 -18.72 -10.13
C TRP A 317 28.77 -20.08 -10.82
N ARG A 318 27.96 -20.19 -11.88
CA ARG A 318 27.81 -21.40 -12.71
C ARG A 318 28.98 -21.64 -13.67
N GLY A 319 29.95 -20.73 -13.73
CA GLY A 319 31.12 -20.90 -14.59
C GLY A 319 30.85 -20.71 -16.09
N CYS A 320 29.76 -20.03 -16.48
CA CYS A 320 29.50 -19.76 -17.91
C CYS A 320 30.43 -18.71 -18.53
N GLY A 321 31.24 -18.01 -17.73
CA GLY A 321 32.17 -16.95 -18.18
C GLY A 321 31.56 -15.55 -18.23
N GLU A 322 30.24 -15.42 -18.26
CA GLU A 322 29.56 -14.12 -18.33
C GLU A 322 29.39 -13.44 -16.97
N ARG A 323 29.02 -12.16 -17.02
CA ARG A 323 28.78 -11.33 -15.84
C ARG A 323 27.50 -11.75 -15.12
N GLY A 324 27.63 -12.16 -13.85
CA GLY A 324 26.54 -12.65 -13.01
C GLY A 324 25.62 -11.55 -12.51
N THR A 325 24.80 -10.97 -13.39
CA THR A 325 23.67 -10.11 -13.03
C THR A 325 22.52 -10.95 -12.47
N LEU A 326 21.49 -10.30 -11.94
CA LEU A 326 20.33 -11.03 -11.40
C LEU A 326 19.55 -11.70 -12.53
N LEU A 327 19.25 -10.94 -13.59
CA LEU A 327 18.58 -11.47 -14.79
C LEU A 327 19.39 -12.61 -15.42
N HIS A 328 20.71 -12.46 -15.53
CA HIS A 328 21.58 -13.52 -16.04
C HIS A 328 21.46 -14.81 -15.23
N CYS A 329 21.61 -14.74 -13.89
CA CYS A 329 21.55 -15.93 -13.05
C CYS A 329 20.18 -16.61 -13.03
N TRP A 330 19.08 -15.87 -13.26
CA TRP A 330 17.73 -16.44 -13.32
C TRP A 330 17.34 -16.94 -14.71
N TRP A 331 17.77 -16.25 -15.76
CA TRP A 331 17.25 -16.40 -17.10
C TRP A 331 18.36 -16.53 -18.14
N GLU A 332 19.13 -15.47 -18.40
CA GLU A 332 19.99 -15.39 -19.60
C GLU A 332 21.16 -16.38 -19.60
N CYS A 333 21.55 -16.92 -18.45
CA CYS A 333 22.66 -17.86 -18.37
C CYS A 333 22.43 -19.05 -19.30
N ARG A 334 23.36 -19.24 -20.26
CA ARG A 334 23.34 -20.35 -21.23
C ARG A 334 23.17 -21.74 -20.60
N LEU A 335 23.58 -21.90 -19.34
CA LEU A 335 23.47 -23.17 -18.62
C LEU A 335 22.13 -23.34 -17.88
N VAL A 336 21.36 -22.26 -17.69
CA VAL A 336 20.00 -22.28 -17.13
C VAL A 336 18.96 -22.36 -18.26
N GLN A 337 19.27 -21.83 -19.44
CA GLN A 337 18.40 -21.85 -20.62
C GLN A 337 17.83 -23.24 -21.00
N PRO A 338 18.59 -24.35 -20.94
CA PRO A 338 18.03 -25.69 -21.21
C PRO A 338 16.84 -26.04 -20.31
N LEU A 339 16.88 -25.67 -19.03
CA LEU A 339 15.75 -25.86 -18.12
C LEU A 339 14.52 -25.06 -18.58
N TRP A 340 14.70 -23.77 -18.93
CA TRP A 340 13.59 -22.94 -19.41
C TRP A 340 13.00 -23.49 -20.72
N LYS A 341 13.84 -23.98 -21.65
CA LYS A 341 13.37 -24.66 -22.86
C LYS A 341 12.53 -25.90 -22.55
N SER A 342 12.92 -26.69 -21.55
CA SER A 342 12.12 -27.83 -21.07
C SER A 342 10.77 -27.37 -20.49
N VAL A 343 10.75 -26.29 -19.71
CA VAL A 343 9.51 -25.71 -19.17
C VAL A 343 8.56 -25.30 -20.29
N TRP A 344 9.06 -24.56 -21.30
CA TRP A 344 8.25 -24.15 -22.46
C TRP A 344 7.80 -25.34 -23.31
N ARG A 345 8.60 -26.40 -23.41
CA ARG A 345 8.19 -27.64 -24.06
C ARG A 345 6.99 -28.29 -23.36
N PHE A 346 6.96 -28.31 -22.03
CA PHE A 346 5.79 -28.79 -21.28
C PHE A 346 4.56 -27.90 -21.49
N LEU A 347 4.73 -26.58 -21.53
CA LEU A 347 3.62 -25.65 -21.83
C LEU A 347 3.00 -25.95 -23.20
N ARG A 348 3.82 -26.21 -24.23
CA ARG A 348 3.32 -26.63 -25.55
C ARG A 348 2.56 -27.95 -25.51
N LYS A 349 3.01 -28.93 -24.72
CA LYS A 349 2.28 -30.19 -24.52
C LYS A 349 0.92 -30.01 -23.83
N LEU A 350 0.76 -28.93 -23.06
CA LEU A 350 -0.50 -28.53 -22.44
C LEU A 350 -1.38 -27.64 -23.34
N ASP A 351 -1.00 -27.44 -24.61
CA ASP A 351 -1.63 -26.50 -25.54
C ASP A 351 -1.65 -25.05 -24.99
N ILE A 352 -0.52 -24.65 -24.38
CA ILE A 352 -0.32 -23.30 -23.86
C ILE A 352 0.81 -22.64 -24.64
N VAL A 353 0.45 -21.61 -25.41
CA VAL A 353 1.41 -20.78 -26.13
C VAL A 353 1.66 -19.51 -25.33
N LEU A 354 2.92 -19.30 -24.92
CA LEU A 354 3.38 -18.09 -24.23
C LEU A 354 4.71 -17.64 -24.81
N PRO A 355 4.96 -16.32 -24.92
CA PRO A 355 6.25 -15.81 -25.37
C PRO A 355 7.34 -16.19 -24.36
N GLU A 356 8.58 -16.34 -24.84
CA GLU A 356 9.76 -16.58 -23.98
C GLU A 356 10.22 -15.26 -23.30
N ASP A 357 9.30 -14.61 -22.58
CA ASP A 357 9.55 -13.37 -21.83
C ASP A 357 9.86 -13.70 -20.35
N PRO A 358 11.05 -13.35 -19.81
CA PRO A 358 11.39 -13.53 -18.40
C PRO A 358 10.45 -12.82 -17.41
N ALA A 359 9.71 -11.78 -17.82
CA ALA A 359 8.73 -11.13 -16.94
C ALA A 359 7.60 -12.08 -16.51
N ILE A 360 7.29 -13.10 -17.33
CA ILE A 360 6.27 -14.11 -17.03
C ILE A 360 6.69 -14.96 -15.82
N PRO A 361 7.79 -15.75 -15.87
CA PRO A 361 8.18 -16.58 -14.72
C PRO A 361 8.69 -15.75 -13.53
N LEU A 362 9.40 -14.63 -13.76
CA LEU A 362 10.04 -13.88 -12.66
C LEU A 362 9.08 -12.96 -11.89
N LEU A 363 8.05 -12.43 -12.57
CA LEU A 363 7.13 -11.44 -11.98
C LEU A 363 5.66 -11.86 -12.04
N GLY A 364 5.30 -12.87 -12.84
CA GLY A 364 3.91 -13.28 -13.06
C GLY A 364 3.14 -12.31 -13.94
N ILE A 365 3.83 -11.61 -14.84
CA ILE A 365 3.24 -10.67 -15.78
C ILE A 365 2.95 -11.43 -17.08
N TYR A 366 1.72 -11.91 -17.21
CA TYR A 366 1.25 -12.63 -18.40
C TYR A 366 0.75 -11.64 -19.48
N PRO A 367 0.88 -12.00 -20.76
CA PRO A 367 0.18 -11.31 -21.86
C PRO A 367 -1.35 -11.28 -21.66
N GLU A 368 -2.02 -10.31 -22.28
CA GLU A 368 -3.49 -10.17 -22.16
C GLU A 368 -4.24 -11.34 -22.79
N ASP A 369 -3.73 -11.85 -23.92
CA ASP A 369 -4.21 -13.00 -24.67
C ASP A 369 -3.87 -14.36 -24.01
N ALA A 370 -3.13 -14.37 -22.91
CA ALA A 370 -2.73 -15.61 -22.24
C ALA A 370 -3.95 -16.37 -21.67
N PRO A 371 -4.04 -17.71 -21.86
CA PRO A 371 -5.16 -18.53 -21.42
C PRO A 371 -5.44 -18.37 -19.92
N THR A 372 -6.55 -17.72 -19.55
CA THR A 372 -6.88 -17.37 -18.16
C THR A 372 -7.10 -18.60 -17.27
N GLY A 373 -7.67 -19.68 -17.82
CA GLY A 373 -7.96 -20.92 -17.07
C GLY A 373 -6.73 -21.71 -16.63
N LYS A 374 -5.59 -21.57 -17.33
CA LYS A 374 -4.36 -22.36 -17.07
C LYS A 374 -3.23 -21.55 -16.39
N LYS A 375 -3.47 -20.28 -16.02
CA LYS A 375 -2.44 -19.40 -15.40
C LYS A 375 -1.87 -19.97 -14.10
N ASP A 376 -2.67 -20.68 -13.32
CA ASP A 376 -2.24 -21.28 -12.05
C ASP A 376 -1.31 -22.48 -12.28
N THR A 377 -1.58 -23.30 -13.30
CA THR A 377 -0.71 -24.41 -13.74
C THR A 377 0.64 -23.86 -14.23
N CYS A 378 0.64 -22.88 -15.12
CA CYS A 378 1.86 -22.22 -15.60
C CYS A 378 2.69 -21.64 -14.45
N SER A 379 2.03 -20.88 -13.56
CA SER A 379 2.69 -20.28 -12.39
C SER A 379 3.35 -21.32 -11.51
N THR A 380 2.74 -22.49 -11.36
CA THR A 380 3.31 -23.59 -10.57
C THR A 380 4.57 -24.16 -11.21
N MET A 381 4.53 -24.39 -12.53
CA MET A 381 5.68 -24.84 -13.31
C MET A 381 6.84 -23.85 -13.23
N PHE A 382 6.57 -22.55 -13.39
CA PHE A 382 7.56 -21.49 -13.29
C PHE A 382 8.13 -21.38 -11.87
N ILE A 383 7.30 -21.41 -10.83
CA ILE A 383 7.79 -21.34 -9.45
C ILE A 383 8.64 -22.57 -9.12
N ALA A 384 8.25 -23.76 -9.59
CA ALA A 384 9.10 -24.95 -9.47
C ALA A 384 10.47 -24.72 -10.12
N ALA A 385 10.51 -24.11 -11.31
CA ALA A 385 11.75 -23.73 -12.01
C ALA A 385 12.61 -22.74 -11.19
N LEU A 386 11.97 -21.75 -10.57
CA LEU A 386 12.66 -20.81 -9.68
C LEU A 386 13.24 -21.50 -8.45
N PHE A 387 12.57 -22.52 -7.89
CA PHE A 387 13.07 -23.24 -6.73
C PHE A 387 14.39 -23.96 -7.00
N ILE A 388 14.51 -24.69 -8.12
CA ILE A 388 15.75 -25.47 -8.37
C ILE A 388 16.90 -24.56 -8.82
N ILE A 389 16.62 -23.46 -9.53
CA ILE A 389 17.62 -22.42 -9.82
C ILE A 389 18.10 -21.77 -8.51
N ALA A 390 17.18 -21.46 -7.59
CA ALA A 390 17.52 -20.92 -6.26
C ALA A 390 18.32 -21.89 -5.40
N ARG A 391 18.02 -23.19 -5.48
CA ARG A 391 18.70 -24.23 -4.68
C ARG A 391 20.18 -24.30 -5.02
N SER A 392 20.52 -24.26 -6.31
CA SER A 392 21.88 -24.26 -6.84
C SER A 392 22.47 -22.85 -7.00
N TRP A 393 21.92 -21.83 -6.34
CA TRP A 393 22.17 -20.43 -6.71
C TRP A 393 23.65 -20.04 -6.76
N LYS A 394 24.45 -20.50 -5.78
CA LYS A 394 25.89 -20.23 -5.65
C LYS A 394 26.79 -21.37 -6.12
N GLU A 395 26.22 -22.43 -6.65
CA GLU A 395 26.97 -23.61 -7.07
C GLU A 395 27.40 -23.47 -8.54
N PRO A 396 28.53 -24.08 -8.94
CA PRO A 396 28.92 -24.19 -10.34
C PRO A 396 27.98 -25.10 -11.14
N ARG A 397 27.13 -25.86 -10.45
CA ARG A 397 26.18 -26.81 -11.00
C ARG A 397 24.97 -26.09 -11.60
N CYS A 398 24.43 -26.68 -12.65
CA CYS A 398 23.23 -26.20 -13.33
C CYS A 398 22.03 -27.08 -13.00
N PRO A 399 20.82 -26.49 -12.88
CA PRO A 399 19.63 -27.25 -12.53
C PRO A 399 19.19 -28.16 -13.69
N SER A 400 18.81 -29.40 -13.38
CA SER A 400 18.36 -30.36 -14.39
C SER A 400 16.83 -30.38 -14.56
N THR A 401 16.37 -30.89 -15.70
CA THR A 401 14.93 -31.12 -15.95
C THR A 401 14.36 -32.14 -14.97
N GLU A 402 15.14 -33.14 -14.56
CA GLU A 402 14.75 -34.15 -13.56
C GLU A 402 14.52 -33.52 -12.18
N GLU A 403 15.43 -32.68 -11.70
CA GLU A 403 15.26 -31.96 -10.43
C GLU A 403 14.01 -31.07 -10.44
N TRP A 404 13.72 -30.47 -11.60
CA TRP A 404 12.52 -29.67 -11.79
C TRP A 404 11.26 -30.52 -11.76
N ILE A 405 11.24 -31.68 -12.42
CA ILE A 405 10.13 -32.64 -12.38
C ILE A 405 9.89 -33.13 -10.95
N GLN A 406 10.95 -33.51 -10.22
CA GLN A 406 10.85 -33.88 -8.80
C GLN A 406 10.25 -32.74 -7.97
N LYS A 407 10.65 -31.49 -8.24
CA LYS A 407 10.10 -30.34 -7.53
C LYS A 407 8.63 -30.09 -7.87
N MET A 408 8.23 -30.27 -9.13
CA MET A 408 6.82 -30.21 -9.52
C MET A 408 6.01 -31.29 -8.83
N TRP A 409 6.54 -32.53 -8.77
CA TRP A 409 5.89 -33.64 -8.10
C TRP A 409 5.69 -33.39 -6.61
N TYR A 410 6.71 -32.85 -5.93
CA TYR A 410 6.57 -32.42 -4.55
C TYR A 410 5.43 -31.39 -4.37
N ILE A 411 5.31 -30.42 -5.27
CA ILE A 411 4.23 -29.43 -5.21
C ILE A 411 2.87 -30.10 -5.44
N TYR A 412 2.77 -31.00 -6.44
CA TYR A 412 1.60 -31.81 -6.72
C TYR A 412 1.13 -32.57 -5.48
N THR A 413 2.00 -33.33 -4.83
CA THR A 413 1.69 -34.09 -3.61
C THR A 413 1.23 -33.19 -2.47
N MET A 414 1.89 -32.06 -2.25
CA MET A 414 1.51 -31.12 -1.19
C MET A 414 0.15 -30.45 -1.45
N GLU A 415 -0.14 -30.12 -2.71
CA GLU A 415 -1.42 -29.55 -3.10
C GLU A 415 -2.55 -30.58 -3.05
N TYR A 416 -2.28 -31.83 -3.41
CA TYR A 416 -3.22 -32.96 -3.29
C TYR A 416 -3.73 -33.11 -1.86
N TYR A 417 -2.81 -33.28 -0.89
CA TYR A 417 -3.20 -33.40 0.52
C TYR A 417 -3.91 -32.15 1.05
N SER A 418 -3.50 -30.96 0.60
CA SER A 418 -4.22 -29.73 0.96
C SER A 418 -5.63 -29.69 0.36
N ALA A 419 -5.84 -30.20 -0.84
CA ALA A 419 -7.13 -30.20 -1.52
C ALA A 419 -8.10 -31.18 -0.86
N ILE A 420 -7.64 -32.38 -0.49
CA ILE A 420 -8.43 -33.34 0.29
C ILE A 420 -8.88 -32.73 1.60
N LYS A 421 -7.95 -32.15 2.38
CA LYS A 421 -8.26 -31.54 3.68
C LYS A 421 -9.30 -30.43 3.60
N LYS A 422 -9.39 -29.72 2.47
CA LYS A 422 -10.30 -28.59 2.24
C LYS A 422 -11.55 -28.96 1.44
N ASN A 423 -11.70 -30.22 1.04
CA ASN A 423 -12.75 -30.66 0.11
C ASN A 423 -12.75 -29.88 -1.22
N GLU A 424 -11.57 -29.55 -1.74
CA GLU A 424 -11.37 -28.80 -2.99
C GLU A 424 -10.79 -29.67 -4.13
N PHE A 425 -11.08 -30.98 -4.11
CA PHE A 425 -10.47 -31.96 -5.03
C PHE A 425 -10.72 -31.65 -6.52
N MET A 426 -11.91 -31.17 -6.89
CA MET A 426 -12.21 -30.80 -8.28
C MET A 426 -11.31 -29.66 -8.80
N LYS A 427 -10.95 -28.69 -7.95
CA LYS A 427 -10.00 -27.62 -8.32
C LYS A 427 -8.59 -28.16 -8.53
N PHE A 428 -8.21 -29.17 -7.75
CA PHE A 428 -6.94 -29.85 -7.89
C PHE A 428 -6.88 -30.63 -9.21
N LEU A 429 -7.92 -31.41 -9.53
CA LEU A 429 -8.03 -32.14 -10.80
C LEU A 429 -7.93 -31.20 -12.01
N ALA A 430 -8.71 -30.12 -12.02
CA ALA A 430 -8.70 -29.14 -13.11
C ALA A 430 -7.32 -28.51 -13.36
N LYS A 431 -6.47 -28.45 -12.33
CA LYS A 431 -5.10 -27.90 -12.43
C LYS A 431 -4.06 -28.94 -12.86
N TRP A 432 -4.16 -30.15 -12.31
CA TRP A 432 -3.08 -31.14 -12.35
C TRP A 432 -3.30 -32.31 -13.28
N MET A 433 -4.53 -32.63 -13.69
CA MET A 433 -4.83 -33.84 -14.47
C MET A 433 -3.98 -33.95 -15.75
N ASP A 434 -4.00 -32.91 -16.60
CA ASP A 434 -3.23 -32.91 -17.84
C ASP A 434 -1.71 -32.86 -17.58
N LEU A 435 -1.30 -32.12 -16.54
CA LEU A 435 0.12 -31.94 -16.19
C LEU A 435 0.73 -33.21 -15.59
N GLU A 436 -0.01 -33.97 -14.81
CA GLU A 436 0.41 -35.26 -14.24
C GLU A 436 0.74 -36.25 -15.34
N GLY A 437 -0.15 -36.41 -16.33
CA GLY A 437 0.08 -37.29 -17.48
C GLY A 437 1.37 -36.95 -18.20
N ILE A 438 1.63 -35.65 -18.43
CA ILE A 438 2.87 -35.19 -19.07
C ILE A 438 4.08 -35.47 -18.17
N ILE A 439 4.01 -35.17 -16.87
CA ILE A 439 5.10 -35.43 -15.92
C ILE A 439 5.45 -36.92 -15.93
N LEU A 440 4.47 -37.81 -15.78
CA LEU A 440 4.71 -39.24 -15.77
C LEU A 440 5.29 -39.73 -17.10
N SER A 441 4.85 -39.19 -18.24
CA SER A 441 5.39 -39.56 -19.57
C SER A 441 6.87 -39.24 -19.76
N GLU A 442 7.43 -38.30 -18.98
CA GLU A 442 8.82 -37.82 -19.12
C GLU A 442 9.78 -38.48 -18.13
N VAL A 443 9.27 -39.29 -17.20
CA VAL A 443 10.04 -39.94 -16.13
C VAL A 443 10.17 -41.43 -16.44
N THR A 444 11.40 -41.96 -16.38
CA THR A 444 11.65 -43.39 -16.62
C THR A 444 11.06 -44.24 -15.50
N HIS A 445 10.83 -45.53 -15.77
CA HIS A 445 10.30 -46.45 -14.75
C HIS A 445 11.20 -46.53 -13.50
N SER A 446 12.53 -46.52 -13.67
CA SER A 446 13.47 -46.51 -12.55
C SER A 446 13.38 -45.24 -11.71
N GLN A 447 13.21 -44.07 -12.34
CA GLN A 447 13.03 -42.80 -11.65
C GLN A 447 11.68 -42.72 -10.91
N ARG A 448 10.61 -43.28 -11.48
CA ARG A 448 9.30 -43.34 -10.79
C ARG A 448 9.41 -44.13 -9.48
N ASN A 449 10.09 -45.27 -9.52
CA ASN A 449 10.26 -46.13 -8.35
C ASN A 449 11.20 -45.51 -7.31
N SER A 450 12.30 -44.87 -7.72
CA SER A 450 13.24 -44.24 -6.78
C SER A 450 12.66 -43.01 -6.08
N HIS A 451 11.71 -42.31 -6.71
CA HIS A 451 11.11 -41.09 -6.18
C HIS A 451 9.64 -41.25 -5.75
N ASN A 452 9.12 -42.48 -5.75
CA ASN A 452 7.73 -42.80 -5.43
C ASN A 452 6.72 -41.93 -6.22
N MET A 453 6.94 -41.78 -7.52
CA MET A 453 6.09 -40.98 -8.40
C MET A 453 4.94 -41.82 -8.97
N TYR A 454 3.96 -42.11 -8.11
CA TYR A 454 2.73 -42.82 -8.46
C TYR A 454 1.53 -41.87 -8.50
N SER A 455 0.68 -42.05 -9.51
CA SER A 455 -0.51 -41.21 -9.68
C SER A 455 -1.36 -41.18 -8.41
N LEU A 456 -1.81 -39.99 -8.00
CA LEU A 456 -2.77 -39.81 -6.91
C LEU A 456 -4.18 -39.46 -7.43
N ILE A 457 -4.33 -39.32 -8.76
CA ILE A 457 -5.61 -39.01 -9.42
C ILE A 457 -6.23 -40.29 -9.99
N SER A 458 -5.44 -41.09 -10.70
CA SER A 458 -5.84 -42.40 -11.21
C SER A 458 -5.32 -43.45 -10.23
N GLY A 459 -6.19 -43.86 -9.30
CA GLY A 459 -5.89 -44.87 -8.29
C GLY A 459 -5.45 -46.21 -8.85
#